data_AF-S3C670-F1
#
_entry.id   AF-S3C670-F1
#
_cell.length_a   1.000
_cell.length_b   1.000
_cell.length_c   1.000
_cell.angle_alpha   90.00
_cell.angle_beta   90.00
_cell.angle_gamma   90.00
#
_symmetry.space_group_name_H-M   'P 1'
#
loop_
_entity.id
_entity.type
_entity.pdbx_description
1 polymer ?
#
loop_
_entity_poly.entity_id
_entity_poly.type
_entity_poly.pdbx_seq_one_letter_code
_entity_poly.pdbx_strand_id
1 'polypeptide(L)'
;MAPVTRSHVHSAEDANPEGDIDTASRQSESRSYGGRLRTRQVIRTTKDASPEAEDDDTDDTDDEEDDEEEGPVRSPLTSLFYNIDGLDDETQELVRELFRPPAPEETPPIVIEWCGISNDPDVYAFQLQEIVPRTIRIGSATSRIPKPSCNCTGSENKPCRHLVWLMDQIAKQTMAHGQKQDSSTETKEGDYDRPLELDPTTAFPRELGNAYARISDFHIGILASSLHCRAEPPNGRPDSHRVREAREILAGLQGVQDDAGVDAYASEIFDLETPELERLLWGTQNRQGYRVVGKDSNDGSARNASSEDEEMGQDEEDLNYGREVDSVYDESDRSQGDEDVKETVEHEDTPGRHHTEHTTEPPQRRSQADLRSQHQQVRDLVERGDLQQTVLRLLVSNDEFFSMFLKLLAPQDKVRDPFRKIQQRIESVLGALRAARTTGEPRQSAAGEVISAEWAAKHVHSAVHQIMHLLGRCLSGARHGEQEHPASWAKAGAARAILWMMTAIVSKHTRDAHAGASQDDRNLYQRVIGNSGHSGTSGDALLDALDAVHDQVQFLSQVERIRRRIQRNGYRESYMQRLDGILQRMRKIRDGSDEPRQSGAGHRSISVAGSKRPQPPSAGSEQRSKRPR
;
A
#
# COMPACT_ATOMS: atom_id res chain seq x y z
N MET A 1 -36.14 9.24 -57.43
CA MET A 1 -34.98 10.16 -57.35
C MET A 1 -33.95 9.53 -56.42
N ALA A 2 -32.68 9.69 -56.78
CA ALA A 2 -31.49 8.88 -56.48
C ALA A 2 -31.01 8.84 -55.00
N PRO A 3 -29.92 8.12 -54.63
CA PRO A 3 -29.89 6.66 -54.49
C PRO A 3 -29.12 6.14 -53.24
N VAL A 4 -29.25 4.83 -52.99
CA VAL A 4 -28.51 4.03 -52.01
C VAL A 4 -27.19 3.55 -52.62
N THR A 5 -26.06 3.69 -51.91
CA THR A 5 -24.76 3.13 -52.30
C THR A 5 -24.46 1.84 -51.54
N ARG A 6 -24.02 0.85 -52.31
CA ARG A 6 -23.68 -0.53 -51.95
C ARG A 6 -22.20 -0.72 -52.29
N SER A 7 -21.38 -1.13 -51.33
CA SER A 7 -19.95 -1.36 -51.53
C SER A 7 -19.66 -2.86 -51.56
N HIS A 8 -19.24 -3.34 -52.73
CA HIS A 8 -18.58 -4.61 -52.98
C HIS A 8 -17.08 -4.47 -52.66
N VAL A 9 -16.47 -5.48 -52.04
CA VAL A 9 -15.02 -5.72 -52.17
C VAL A 9 -14.77 -7.22 -52.38
N HIS A 10 -13.83 -7.47 -53.29
CA HIS A 10 -13.47 -8.70 -53.98
C HIS A 10 -12.77 -9.76 -53.13
N SER A 11 -13.07 -11.03 -53.47
CA SER A 11 -12.24 -12.21 -53.24
C SER A 11 -10.99 -12.18 -54.13
N ALA A 12 -9.86 -12.66 -53.61
CA ALA A 12 -8.72 -13.12 -54.40
C ALA A 12 -8.10 -14.35 -53.72
N GLU A 13 -8.03 -15.43 -54.51
CA GLU A 13 -7.39 -16.71 -54.24
C GLU A 13 -5.90 -16.68 -54.65
N ASP A 14 -5.18 -17.69 -54.14
CA ASP A 14 -3.96 -18.33 -54.67
C ASP A 14 -2.60 -17.59 -54.65
N ALA A 15 -1.66 -18.13 -53.86
CA ALA A 15 -0.49 -18.84 -54.39
C ALA A 15 0.42 -19.39 -53.26
N ASN A 16 0.61 -20.70 -53.29
CA ASN A 16 1.70 -21.44 -52.62
C ASN A 16 3.02 -21.17 -53.39
N PRO A 17 4.20 -21.28 -52.74
CA PRO A 17 5.03 -22.42 -53.13
C PRO A 17 5.86 -23.07 -52.01
N GLU A 18 6.21 -24.31 -52.33
CA GLU A 18 6.99 -25.33 -51.64
C GLU A 18 8.41 -24.90 -51.24
N GLY A 19 8.94 -25.57 -50.20
CA GLY A 19 10.34 -25.49 -49.79
C GLY A 19 10.71 -26.64 -48.85
N ASP A 20 10.93 -27.82 -49.43
CA ASP A 20 11.61 -28.98 -48.84
C ASP A 20 13.06 -28.66 -48.48
N ILE A 21 13.51 -28.97 -47.25
CA ILE A 21 14.89 -29.39 -46.97
C ILE A 21 14.92 -30.39 -45.79
N ASP A 22 15.28 -31.64 -46.09
CA ASP A 22 15.67 -32.70 -45.16
C ASP A 22 16.98 -32.38 -44.41
N THR A 23 17.13 -32.82 -43.16
CA THR A 23 18.04 -33.93 -42.76
C THR A 23 18.45 -33.95 -41.27
N ALA A 24 18.51 -35.18 -40.76
CA ALA A 24 19.44 -35.74 -39.77
C ALA A 24 19.15 -35.64 -38.26
N SER A 25 18.42 -36.68 -37.81
CA SER A 25 18.68 -37.54 -36.65
C SER A 25 20.04 -37.41 -35.94
N ARG A 26 20.00 -37.31 -34.61
CA ARG A 26 21.04 -37.89 -33.73
C ARG A 26 20.42 -38.41 -32.43
N GLN A 27 20.30 -39.74 -32.37
CA GLN A 27 20.13 -40.51 -31.14
C GLN A 27 21.44 -40.49 -30.35
N SER A 28 21.35 -40.39 -29.03
CA SER A 28 22.33 -41.02 -28.14
C SER A 28 21.64 -41.46 -26.86
N GLU A 29 21.41 -42.78 -26.78
CA GLU A 29 21.30 -43.54 -25.54
C GLU A 29 22.62 -43.41 -24.77
N SER A 30 22.57 -43.41 -23.43
CA SER A 30 23.37 -44.34 -22.60
C SER A 30 23.26 -44.07 -21.09
N ARG A 31 22.72 -45.08 -20.39
CA ARG A 31 23.29 -45.73 -19.20
C ARG A 31 23.37 -44.98 -17.86
N SER A 32 22.34 -45.24 -17.06
CA SER A 32 22.40 -45.95 -15.77
C SER A 32 23.78 -46.51 -15.36
N TYR A 33 24.25 -46.13 -14.17
CA TYR A 33 24.87 -47.03 -13.19
C TYR A 33 24.63 -46.51 -11.77
N GLY A 34 24.01 -47.35 -10.94
CA GLY A 34 23.93 -47.15 -9.50
C GLY A 34 25.22 -47.53 -8.78
N GLY A 35 25.40 -47.03 -7.56
CA GLY A 35 26.56 -47.34 -6.72
C GLY A 35 26.34 -46.96 -5.26
N ARG A 36 26.03 -47.98 -4.47
CA ARG A 36 25.72 -48.00 -3.04
C ARG A 36 26.91 -47.66 -2.12
N LEU A 37 26.55 -47.09 -0.95
CA LEU A 37 27.02 -47.39 0.43
C LEU A 37 28.52 -47.24 0.76
N ARG A 38 28.85 -46.43 1.77
CA ARG A 38 29.12 -46.90 3.16
C ARG A 38 29.57 -45.76 4.09
N THR A 39 28.88 -45.70 5.23
CA THR A 39 29.40 -45.54 6.62
C THR A 39 30.92 -45.48 6.80
N ARG A 40 31.44 -44.59 7.66
CA ARG A 40 31.61 -44.76 9.14
C ARG A 40 32.79 -43.91 9.68
N GLN A 41 32.51 -43.20 10.77
CA GLN A 41 33.35 -42.93 11.96
C GLN A 41 34.72 -42.22 11.86
N VAL A 42 34.78 -41.07 12.55
CA VAL A 42 35.58 -40.77 13.77
C VAL A 42 37.04 -41.25 13.78
N ILE A 43 37.98 -40.32 13.99
CA ILE A 43 38.98 -40.35 15.09
C ILE A 43 39.65 -38.97 15.23
N ARG A 44 39.93 -38.67 16.50
CA ARG A 44 40.55 -37.50 17.11
C ARG A 44 42.08 -37.67 17.18
N THR A 45 42.77 -36.54 17.36
CA THR A 45 43.92 -36.26 18.25
C THR A 45 45.38 -36.47 17.82
N THR A 46 46.16 -35.43 18.20
CA THR A 46 47.60 -35.35 18.60
C THR A 46 48.64 -35.40 17.47
N LYS A 47 49.81 -34.74 17.50
CA LYS A 47 50.58 -33.97 18.49
C LYS A 47 51.86 -33.40 17.81
N ASP A 48 52.51 -32.44 18.48
CA ASP A 48 53.96 -32.11 18.47
C ASP A 48 54.52 -31.45 17.18
N ALA A 49 54.89 -30.16 17.15
CA ALA A 49 56.01 -29.44 17.80
C ALA A 49 57.38 -29.56 17.07
N SER A 50 57.80 -28.52 16.34
CA SER A 50 59.12 -27.82 16.47
C SER A 50 59.35 -26.79 15.34
N PRO A 51 60.28 -25.81 15.54
CA PRO A 51 60.19 -24.46 14.98
C PRO A 51 61.31 -24.08 13.98
N GLU A 52 61.17 -22.85 13.47
CA GLU A 52 62.17 -21.92 12.90
C GLU A 52 62.42 -21.88 11.38
N ALA A 53 62.69 -20.63 10.98
CA ALA A 53 63.03 -20.06 9.67
C ALA A 53 61.82 -19.76 8.78
N GLU A 54 61.65 -18.59 8.17
CA GLU A 54 62.42 -17.34 8.07
C GLU A 54 61.42 -16.30 7.52
N ASP A 55 61.70 -15.01 7.75
CA ASP A 55 60.95 -13.85 7.29
C ASP A 55 60.59 -13.90 5.78
N ASP A 56 59.32 -13.70 5.45
CA ASP A 56 58.88 -13.12 4.17
C ASP A 56 57.63 -12.27 4.41
N ASP A 57 57.88 -11.00 4.74
CA ASP A 57 56.91 -9.92 4.74
C ASP A 57 56.49 -9.62 3.28
N THR A 58 55.53 -10.38 2.77
CA THR A 58 54.63 -9.91 1.71
C THR A 58 53.23 -9.88 2.28
N ASP A 59 52.90 -8.71 2.84
CA ASP A 59 51.54 -8.25 3.11
C ASP A 59 50.82 -8.03 1.76
N ASP A 60 50.66 -9.11 0.99
CA ASP A 60 49.60 -9.21 0.00
C ASP A 60 48.34 -9.55 0.80
N THR A 61 47.78 -8.51 1.43
CA THR A 61 46.33 -8.47 1.59
C THR A 61 45.78 -8.52 0.19
N ASP A 62 45.54 -9.74 -0.29
CA ASP A 62 44.55 -10.01 -1.33
C ASP A 62 43.28 -9.31 -0.85
N ASP A 63 43.13 -8.06 -1.26
CA ASP A 63 41.85 -7.42 -1.42
C ASP A 63 41.10 -8.38 -2.34
N GLU A 64 40.40 -9.35 -1.75
CA GLU A 64 39.22 -9.97 -2.35
C GLU A 64 38.23 -8.82 -2.52
N GLU A 65 38.52 -7.91 -3.46
CA GLU A 65 37.60 -6.92 -3.98
C GLU A 65 36.42 -7.75 -4.46
N ASP A 66 35.30 -7.61 -3.73
CA ASP A 66 34.03 -8.28 -3.93
C ASP A 66 33.62 -8.29 -5.41
N ASP A 67 34.08 -9.28 -6.18
CA ASP A 67 33.54 -9.67 -7.50
C ASP A 67 32.07 -10.18 -7.37
N GLU A 68 31.49 -10.12 -6.16
CA GLU A 68 30.15 -10.61 -5.84
C GLU A 68 29.01 -9.62 -6.16
N GLU A 69 29.28 -8.38 -6.61
CA GLU A 69 28.20 -7.39 -6.90
C GLU A 69 27.70 -7.41 -8.36
N GLU A 70 28.04 -8.43 -9.14
CA GLU A 70 27.52 -8.66 -10.49
C GLU A 70 26.35 -9.66 -10.45
N GLY A 71 25.15 -9.17 -10.09
CA GLY A 71 23.96 -10.01 -10.00
C GLY A 71 22.64 -9.24 -9.84
N PRO A 72 21.50 -9.94 -9.92
CA PRO A 72 20.20 -9.31 -9.77
C PRO A 72 20.03 -8.71 -8.38
N VAL A 73 19.63 -7.44 -8.34
CA VAL A 73 19.42 -6.68 -7.11
C VAL A 73 18.01 -6.86 -6.59
N ARG A 74 17.84 -6.79 -5.26
CA ARG A 74 16.54 -6.98 -4.62
C ARG A 74 16.09 -5.72 -3.90
N SER A 75 14.91 -5.19 -4.23
CA SER A 75 14.34 -4.04 -3.52
C SER A 75 14.07 -4.41 -2.05
N PRO A 76 14.57 -3.65 -1.07
CA PRO A 76 14.35 -3.95 0.35
C PRO A 76 12.89 -3.73 0.78
N LEU A 77 12.15 -2.87 0.07
CA LEU A 77 10.78 -2.48 0.41
C LEU A 77 9.73 -3.40 -0.23
N THR A 78 9.97 -3.81 -1.47
CA THR A 78 9.00 -4.61 -2.24
C THR A 78 9.42 -6.07 -2.32
N SER A 79 10.71 -6.34 -2.11
CA SER A 79 11.35 -7.63 -2.32
C SER A 79 11.22 -8.16 -3.75
N LEU A 80 10.97 -7.29 -4.73
CA LEU A 80 11.09 -7.61 -6.14
C LEU A 80 12.57 -7.74 -6.51
N PHE A 81 12.86 -8.67 -7.40
CA PHE A 81 14.19 -8.89 -7.96
C PHE A 81 14.29 -8.17 -9.29
N TYR A 82 15.45 -7.57 -9.57
CA TYR A 82 15.69 -6.79 -10.78
C TYR A 82 17.01 -7.23 -11.42
N ASN A 83 16.97 -7.54 -12.71
CA ASN A 83 18.18 -7.59 -13.52
C ASN A 83 18.52 -6.17 -13.98
N ILE A 84 19.75 -5.73 -13.68
CA ILE A 84 20.26 -4.39 -13.99
C ILE A 84 21.39 -4.40 -15.02
N ASP A 85 21.81 -5.58 -15.51
CA ASP A 85 22.96 -5.78 -16.40
C ASP A 85 22.81 -5.02 -17.74
N GLY A 86 21.56 -4.72 -18.13
CA GLY A 86 21.23 -3.96 -19.32
C GLY A 86 21.28 -2.43 -19.17
N LEU A 87 21.50 -1.90 -17.98
CA LEU A 87 21.56 -0.46 -17.70
C LEU A 87 22.99 0.06 -17.86
N ASP A 88 23.16 1.36 -18.07
CA ASP A 88 24.48 2.01 -18.00
C ASP A 88 25.03 1.99 -16.57
N ASP A 89 26.35 1.98 -16.43
CA ASP A 89 27.06 1.82 -15.14
C ASP A 89 26.58 2.81 -14.06
N GLU A 90 26.31 4.07 -14.43
CA GLU A 90 25.83 5.09 -13.51
C GLU A 90 24.41 4.77 -13.00
N THR A 91 23.52 4.32 -13.89
CA THR A 91 22.18 3.89 -13.50
C THR A 91 22.21 2.57 -12.72
N GLN A 92 23.11 1.64 -13.04
CA GLN A 92 23.28 0.41 -12.26
C GLN A 92 23.68 0.73 -10.82
N GLU A 93 24.68 1.59 -10.64
CA GLU A 93 25.14 2.03 -9.31
C GLU A 93 24.02 2.73 -8.54
N LEU A 94 23.26 3.62 -9.21
CA LEU A 94 22.09 4.27 -8.62
C LEU A 94 21.05 3.26 -8.09
N VAL A 95 20.78 2.19 -8.85
CA VAL A 95 19.81 1.15 -8.46
C VAL A 95 20.36 0.29 -7.32
N ARG A 96 21.65 -0.09 -7.38
CA ARG A 96 22.34 -0.81 -6.29
C ARG A 96 22.29 0.01 -5.00
N GLU A 97 22.65 1.29 -5.05
CA GLU A 97 22.62 2.21 -3.90
C GLU A 97 21.19 2.41 -3.36
N LEU A 98 20.18 2.53 -4.23
CA LEU A 98 18.79 2.67 -3.81
C LEU A 98 18.27 1.41 -3.09
N PHE A 99 18.69 0.23 -3.55
CA PHE A 99 18.22 -1.05 -3.01
C PHE A 99 19.15 -1.67 -1.98
N ARG A 100 20.30 -1.06 -1.72
CA ARG A 100 21.13 -1.38 -0.57
C ARG A 100 20.25 -1.27 0.69
N PRO A 101 20.24 -2.29 1.57
CA PRO A 101 19.53 -2.19 2.83
C PRO A 101 19.98 -0.92 3.54
N PRO A 102 19.05 -0.03 3.95
CA PRO A 102 19.44 1.20 4.60
C PRO A 102 20.28 0.82 5.82
N ALA A 103 21.45 1.44 5.96
CA ALA A 103 22.23 1.26 7.17
C ALA A 103 21.31 1.63 8.36
N PRO A 104 21.39 0.91 9.49
CA PRO A 104 20.54 1.18 10.65
C PRO A 104 20.63 2.63 11.18
N GLU A 105 21.61 3.42 10.69
CA GLU A 105 21.84 4.83 11.01
C GLU A 105 21.48 5.84 9.90
N GLU A 106 20.86 5.44 8.78
CA GLU A 106 20.46 6.41 7.74
C GLU A 106 19.30 7.31 8.21
N THR A 107 19.65 8.41 8.87
CA THR A 107 18.77 9.54 9.19
C THR A 107 18.20 10.18 7.92
N PRO A 108 16.86 10.30 7.73
CA PRO A 108 16.31 11.15 6.68
C PRO A 108 16.05 12.57 7.24
N PRO A 109 15.81 13.57 6.39
CA PRO A 109 16.77 14.36 5.65
C PRO A 109 16.81 15.78 6.26
N ILE A 110 17.95 16.06 6.93
CA ILE A 110 18.47 17.21 7.74
C ILE A 110 17.46 17.85 8.68
N VAL A 111 17.70 18.29 9.96
CA VAL A 111 16.81 19.12 10.86
C VAL A 111 17.28 20.57 11.13
N ILE A 112 16.41 21.60 11.35
CA ILE A 112 16.91 22.87 11.94
C ILE A 112 17.22 22.51 13.39
N GLU A 113 18.47 22.13 13.59
CA GLU A 113 18.95 21.39 14.75
C GLU A 113 19.45 22.33 15.85
N TRP A 114 19.90 23.51 15.45
CA TRP A 114 20.73 24.35 16.30
C TRP A 114 20.39 25.84 16.24
N CYS A 115 20.58 26.49 17.38
CA CYS A 115 20.64 27.95 17.54
C CYS A 115 21.71 28.34 18.58
N GLY A 116 22.50 29.36 18.27
CA GLY A 116 23.46 29.93 19.22
C GLY A 116 24.23 31.14 18.71
N ILE A 117 24.97 31.79 19.62
CA ILE A 117 25.78 33.00 19.38
C ILE A 117 27.13 32.56 18.79
N SER A 118 27.55 33.20 17.71
CA SER A 118 28.84 33.04 17.03
C SER A 118 30.00 33.62 17.87
N ASN A 119 31.25 33.45 17.41
CA ASN A 119 32.45 34.06 18.03
C ASN A 119 32.49 35.59 17.87
N ASP A 120 31.68 36.14 16.97
CA ASP A 120 31.30 37.53 17.02
C ASP A 120 30.19 37.69 18.07
N PRO A 121 30.35 38.56 19.09
CA PRO A 121 29.31 38.84 20.07
C PRO A 121 28.02 39.39 19.41
N ASP A 122 28.10 39.77 18.13
CA ASP A 122 27.03 40.33 17.31
C ASP A 122 26.47 39.37 16.23
N VAL A 123 26.80 38.06 16.21
CA VAL A 123 26.32 37.13 15.15
C VAL A 123 25.64 35.89 15.75
N TYR A 124 24.53 35.44 15.16
CA TYR A 124 23.87 34.16 15.47
C TYR A 124 23.94 33.23 14.26
N ALA A 125 24.11 31.93 14.50
CA ALA A 125 24.03 30.91 13.45
C ALA A 125 22.87 29.94 13.70
N PHE A 126 22.28 29.46 12.62
CA PHE A 126 21.23 28.45 12.57
C PHE A 126 21.51 27.55 11.38
N GLN A 127 21.29 26.25 11.54
CA GLN A 127 21.53 25.26 10.50
C GLN A 127 20.38 24.26 10.43
N LEU A 128 20.07 23.78 9.21
CA LEU A 128 18.73 23.55 8.65
C LEU A 128 18.20 22.12 8.56
N GLN A 129 16.85 21.94 8.50
CA GLN A 129 16.16 20.69 8.11
C GLN A 129 15.88 20.68 6.62
N GLU A 130 16.05 19.60 5.87
CA GLU A 130 15.56 19.58 4.48
C GLU A 130 14.98 18.25 3.99
N ILE A 131 13.68 18.05 4.22
CA ILE A 131 12.85 17.19 3.36
C ILE A 131 12.45 18.01 2.14
N VAL A 132 13.16 17.84 1.01
CA VAL A 132 12.75 18.47 -0.25
C VAL A 132 11.58 17.69 -0.85
N PRO A 133 10.36 18.25 -0.91
CA PRO A 133 9.25 17.57 -1.55
C PRO A 133 9.56 17.38 -3.04
N ARG A 134 9.40 16.15 -3.51
CA ARG A 134 9.59 15.81 -4.92
C ARG A 134 8.25 15.65 -5.61
N THR A 135 8.18 16.12 -6.85
CA THR A 135 6.99 15.99 -7.68
C THR A 135 7.32 15.09 -8.86
N ILE A 136 6.58 14.00 -8.98
CA ILE A 136 6.66 13.07 -10.10
C ILE A 136 5.40 13.24 -10.95
N ARG A 137 5.57 13.31 -12.26
CA ARG A 137 4.49 13.42 -13.24
C ARG A 137 4.52 12.20 -14.15
N ILE A 138 3.40 11.48 -14.23
CA ILE A 138 3.20 10.31 -15.09
C ILE A 138 1.98 10.61 -15.97
N GLY A 139 2.19 10.71 -17.28
CA GLY A 139 1.12 10.98 -18.25
C GLY A 139 0.96 9.85 -19.26
N SER A 140 -0.19 9.86 -19.96
CA SER A 140 -0.42 8.96 -21.08
C SER A 140 0.52 9.28 -22.25
N ALA A 141 0.71 8.32 -23.16
CA ALA A 141 1.52 8.51 -24.38
C ALA A 141 1.06 9.69 -25.26
N THR A 142 -0.22 10.10 -25.15
CA THR A 142 -0.82 11.22 -25.89
C THR A 142 -0.84 12.53 -25.09
N SER A 143 -0.40 12.52 -23.83
CA SER A 143 -0.39 13.69 -22.98
C SER A 143 0.81 14.60 -23.27
N ARG A 144 0.82 15.80 -22.68
CA ARG A 144 1.99 16.70 -22.72
C ARG A 144 3.22 16.13 -22.01
N ILE A 145 3.05 15.10 -21.18
CA ILE A 145 4.10 14.45 -20.39
C ILE A 145 4.05 12.94 -20.67
N PRO A 146 4.43 12.50 -21.88
CA PRO A 146 4.29 11.11 -22.29
C PRO A 146 5.27 10.16 -21.60
N LYS A 147 6.31 10.70 -20.97
CA LYS A 147 7.30 9.97 -20.19
C LYS A 147 7.23 10.40 -18.73
N PRO A 148 7.32 9.46 -17.76
CA PRO A 148 7.47 9.79 -16.36
C PRO A 148 8.63 10.76 -16.13
N SER A 149 8.42 11.79 -15.32
CA SER A 149 9.44 12.81 -15.04
C SER A 149 9.40 13.22 -13.56
N CYS A 150 10.57 13.52 -13.00
CA CYS A 150 10.73 14.07 -11.66
C CYS A 150 11.17 15.52 -11.76
N ASN A 151 10.79 16.37 -10.80
CA ASN A 151 11.37 17.72 -10.69
C ASN A 151 12.88 17.71 -10.37
N CYS A 152 13.43 16.56 -9.98
CA CYS A 152 14.84 16.36 -9.69
C CYS A 152 15.70 16.02 -10.92
N THR A 153 15.11 15.53 -12.02
CA THR A 153 15.86 15.03 -13.18
C THR A 153 16.37 16.13 -14.13
N GLY A 154 16.13 17.42 -13.85
CA GLY A 154 16.56 18.50 -14.74
C GLY A 154 16.09 18.29 -16.19
N SER A 155 16.93 18.67 -17.16
CA SER A 155 16.74 18.40 -18.60
C SER A 155 17.29 17.04 -19.05
N GLU A 156 17.86 16.26 -18.13
CA GLU A 156 18.51 15.00 -18.46
C GLU A 156 17.47 13.88 -18.49
N ASN A 157 17.48 13.07 -19.56
CA ASN A 157 16.57 11.94 -19.74
C ASN A 157 16.90 10.73 -18.83
N LYS A 158 17.72 10.91 -17.80
CA LYS A 158 18.15 9.84 -16.90
C LYS A 158 17.11 9.62 -15.79
N PRO A 159 16.82 8.37 -15.41
CA PRO A 159 15.95 8.09 -14.27
C PRO A 159 16.66 8.47 -12.97
N CYS A 160 15.94 9.11 -12.06
CA CYS A 160 16.44 9.39 -10.72
C CYS A 160 15.97 8.34 -9.70
N ARG A 161 16.62 8.35 -8.53
CA ARG A 161 16.25 7.53 -7.36
C ARG A 161 14.75 7.56 -7.05
N HIS A 162 14.11 8.74 -7.11
CA HIS A 162 12.69 8.90 -6.80
C HIS A 162 11.77 8.21 -7.81
N LEU A 163 12.12 8.24 -9.10
CA LEU A 163 11.36 7.58 -10.17
C LEU A 163 11.48 6.07 -10.04
N VAL A 164 12.70 5.55 -9.89
CA VAL A 164 12.94 4.11 -9.72
C VAL A 164 12.20 3.59 -8.50
N TRP A 165 12.30 4.29 -7.37
CA TRP A 165 11.57 3.93 -6.14
C TRP A 165 10.06 3.90 -6.34
N LEU A 166 9.48 4.94 -6.96
CA LEU A 166 8.03 4.97 -7.16
C LEU A 166 7.56 3.86 -8.12
N MET A 167 8.34 3.56 -9.16
CA MET A 167 8.02 2.50 -10.11
C MET A 167 8.12 1.11 -9.47
N ASP A 168 9.08 0.89 -8.58
CA ASP A 168 9.16 -0.31 -7.73
C ASP A 168 7.89 -0.46 -6.87
N GLN A 169 7.42 0.61 -6.22
CA GLN A 169 6.16 0.57 -5.46
C GLN A 169 4.94 0.29 -6.35
N ILE A 170 4.84 0.92 -7.53
CA ILE A 170 3.74 0.70 -8.48
C ILE A 170 3.78 -0.74 -9.02
N ALA A 171 4.96 -1.25 -9.37
CA ALA A 171 5.17 -2.62 -9.84
C ALA A 171 4.67 -3.63 -8.81
N LYS A 172 5.06 -3.47 -7.54
CA LYS A 172 4.59 -4.34 -6.43
C LYS A 172 3.07 -4.43 -6.36
N GLN A 173 2.38 -3.30 -6.54
CA GLN A 173 0.93 -3.27 -6.43
C GLN A 173 0.24 -3.79 -7.69
N THR A 174 0.71 -3.39 -8.86
CA THR A 174 0.00 -3.59 -10.13
C THR A 174 0.38 -4.88 -10.86
N MET A 175 1.61 -5.37 -10.71
CA MET A 175 2.06 -6.58 -11.44
C MET A 175 1.57 -7.89 -10.83
N ALA A 176 1.15 -7.88 -9.55
CA ALA A 176 0.42 -8.99 -8.96
C ALA A 176 -0.89 -9.33 -9.72
N HIS A 177 -1.38 -8.40 -10.55
CA HIS A 177 -2.65 -8.53 -11.26
C HIS A 177 -2.61 -9.22 -12.64
N GLY A 178 -1.45 -9.52 -13.25
CA GLY A 178 -1.55 -9.97 -14.64
C GLY A 178 -0.30 -10.41 -15.37
N GLN A 179 0.17 -11.62 -15.09
CA GLN A 179 0.94 -12.38 -16.09
C GLN A 179 0.46 -13.83 -16.20
N LYS A 180 -0.72 -13.98 -16.81
CA LYS A 180 -1.13 -15.16 -17.58
C LYS A 180 -1.82 -14.68 -18.85
N GLN A 181 -1.07 -14.02 -19.72
CA GLN A 181 -1.47 -13.77 -21.11
C GLN A 181 -0.21 -13.91 -21.96
N ASP A 182 0.21 -15.16 -22.19
CA ASP A 182 0.06 -15.72 -23.52
C ASP A 182 0.19 -17.25 -23.49
N SER A 183 -0.85 -17.86 -24.04
CA SER A 183 -1.10 -19.29 -24.12
C SER A 183 -0.09 -19.97 -25.05
N SER A 184 0.87 -20.72 -24.50
CA SER A 184 1.42 -21.95 -25.10
C SER A 184 2.56 -22.57 -24.28
N THR A 185 3.15 -21.83 -23.35
CA THR A 185 4.16 -22.38 -22.43
C THR A 185 3.57 -22.44 -21.04
N GLU A 186 3.54 -23.63 -20.44
CA GLU A 186 3.17 -23.86 -19.04
C GLU A 186 4.10 -23.04 -18.13
N THR A 187 3.78 -21.77 -17.89
CA THR A 187 4.43 -20.97 -16.87
C THR A 187 3.99 -21.54 -15.53
N LYS A 188 4.89 -22.33 -14.94
CA LYS A 188 4.70 -22.89 -13.60
C LYS A 188 4.37 -21.76 -12.63
N GLU A 189 3.33 -21.99 -11.86
CA GLU A 189 2.87 -21.13 -10.77
C GLU A 189 4.03 -20.96 -9.77
N GLY A 190 4.74 -19.82 -9.84
CA GLY A 190 5.98 -19.59 -9.09
C GLY A 190 6.90 -18.47 -9.60
N ASP A 191 6.60 -17.81 -10.73
CA ASP A 191 7.51 -16.85 -11.39
C ASP A 191 7.68 -15.48 -10.69
N TYR A 192 7.21 -15.31 -9.46
CA TYR A 192 7.40 -14.05 -8.71
C TYR A 192 8.84 -13.86 -8.20
N ASP A 193 9.63 -14.94 -8.20
CA ASP A 193 11.05 -14.91 -7.88
C ASP A 193 11.93 -14.66 -9.11
N ARG A 194 11.33 -14.52 -10.30
CA ARG A 194 12.08 -14.17 -11.51
C ARG A 194 12.52 -12.70 -11.46
N PRO A 195 13.81 -12.41 -11.71
CA PRO A 195 14.28 -11.05 -11.84
C PRO A 195 13.55 -10.32 -12.96
N LEU A 196 12.98 -9.16 -12.64
CA LEU A 196 12.36 -8.24 -13.59
C LEU A 196 13.45 -7.50 -14.38
N GLU A 197 13.29 -7.41 -15.69
CA GLU A 197 14.26 -6.71 -16.52
C GLU A 197 14.02 -5.20 -16.48
N LEU A 198 15.00 -4.41 -16.03
CA LEU A 198 14.92 -2.95 -16.13
C LEU A 198 15.20 -2.48 -17.56
N ASP A 199 14.36 -1.60 -18.07
CA ASP A 199 14.52 -1.00 -19.39
C ASP A 199 15.74 -0.06 -19.41
N PRO A 200 16.70 -0.22 -20.36
CA PRO A 200 17.92 0.58 -20.44
C PRO A 200 17.69 2.10 -20.54
N THR A 201 16.53 2.53 -21.04
CA THR A 201 16.26 3.95 -21.28
C THR A 201 15.51 4.62 -20.13
N THR A 202 14.75 3.85 -19.36
CA THR A 202 13.88 4.39 -18.30
C THR A 202 14.21 3.85 -16.91
N ALA A 203 15.02 2.80 -16.81
CA ALA A 203 15.22 1.99 -15.61
C ALA A 203 13.92 1.53 -14.94
N PHE A 204 12.87 1.34 -15.75
CA PHE A 204 11.59 0.82 -15.27
C PHE A 204 11.45 -0.66 -15.63
N PRO A 205 10.69 -1.45 -14.85
CA PRO A 205 10.50 -2.86 -15.15
C PRO A 205 9.78 -3.01 -16.50
N ARG A 206 10.35 -3.74 -17.45
CA ARG A 206 9.77 -3.93 -18.79
C ARG A 206 8.39 -4.57 -18.71
N GLU A 207 8.21 -5.48 -17.75
CA GLU A 207 6.97 -6.22 -17.50
C GLU A 207 5.86 -5.29 -16.95
N LEU A 208 6.23 -4.19 -16.30
CA LEU A 208 5.28 -3.14 -15.92
C LEU A 208 4.66 -2.52 -17.18
N GLY A 209 5.41 -2.40 -18.27
CA GLY A 209 4.96 -1.77 -19.51
C GLY A 209 4.65 -0.29 -19.31
N ASN A 210 3.52 0.19 -19.82
CA ASN A 210 3.14 1.59 -19.67
C ASN A 210 2.59 1.88 -18.26
N ALA A 211 3.39 2.58 -17.43
CA ALA A 211 3.02 2.92 -16.06
C ALA A 211 1.68 3.66 -15.95
N TYR A 212 1.38 4.60 -16.84
CA TYR A 212 0.10 5.31 -16.84
C TYR A 212 -1.06 4.34 -17.05
N ALA A 213 -0.99 3.46 -18.06
CA ALA A 213 -2.01 2.46 -18.32
C ALA A 213 -2.19 1.55 -17.10
N ARG A 214 -1.11 1.04 -16.51
CA ARG A 214 -1.16 0.20 -15.31
C ARG A 214 -1.83 0.88 -14.12
N ILE A 215 -1.43 2.11 -13.81
CA ILE A 215 -2.04 2.90 -12.72
C ILE A 215 -3.55 3.10 -13.00
N SER A 216 -3.89 3.34 -14.26
CA SER A 216 -5.25 3.63 -14.66
C SER A 216 -6.15 2.38 -14.59
N ASP A 217 -5.65 1.23 -15.06
CA ASP A 217 -6.32 -0.08 -14.96
C ASP A 217 -6.50 -0.51 -13.48
N PHE A 218 -5.47 -0.27 -12.67
CA PHE A 218 -5.50 -0.54 -11.23
C PHE A 218 -6.38 0.44 -10.45
N HIS A 219 -6.68 1.61 -11.03
CA HIS A 219 -7.39 2.75 -10.46
C HIS A 219 -6.59 3.52 -9.40
N ILE A 220 -6.32 4.81 -9.65
CA ILE A 220 -5.46 5.66 -8.79
C ILE A 220 -5.92 5.72 -7.33
N GLY A 221 -7.23 5.78 -7.05
CA GLY A 221 -7.73 5.79 -5.67
C GLY A 221 -7.36 4.51 -4.89
N ILE A 222 -7.33 3.36 -5.58
CA ILE A 222 -7.01 2.07 -4.99
C ILE A 222 -5.50 1.95 -4.80
N LEU A 223 -4.73 2.40 -5.80
CA LEU A 223 -3.27 2.48 -5.71
C LEU A 223 -2.85 3.39 -4.56
N ALA A 224 -3.42 4.59 -4.48
CA ALA A 224 -3.10 5.58 -3.46
C ALA A 224 -3.37 5.04 -2.05
N SER A 225 -4.53 4.41 -1.84
CA SER A 225 -4.85 3.72 -0.58
C SER A 225 -3.81 2.65 -0.23
N SER A 226 -3.33 1.90 -1.24
CA SER A 226 -2.31 0.85 -1.06
C SER A 226 -0.91 1.41 -0.78
N LEU A 227 -0.66 2.66 -1.17
CA LEU A 227 0.58 3.40 -0.94
C LEU A 227 0.49 4.34 0.29
N HIS A 228 -0.60 4.28 1.06
CA HIS A 228 -0.89 5.17 2.20
C HIS A 228 -0.90 6.66 1.83
N CYS A 229 -1.27 6.99 0.60
CA CYS A 229 -1.39 8.37 0.12
C CYS A 229 -2.82 8.68 -0.33
N ARG A 230 -3.15 9.98 -0.36
CA ARG A 230 -4.46 10.47 -0.76
C ARG A 230 -4.48 10.74 -2.27
N ALA A 231 -5.49 10.21 -2.97
CA ALA A 231 -5.64 10.41 -4.42
C ALA A 231 -6.27 11.76 -4.80
N GLU A 232 -7.06 12.36 -3.92
CA GLU A 232 -7.75 13.63 -4.18
C GLU A 232 -7.13 14.79 -3.40
N PRO A 233 -7.10 16.01 -3.95
CA PRO A 233 -6.78 17.21 -3.19
C PRO A 233 -7.75 17.34 -2.01
N PRO A 234 -7.35 18.02 -0.92
CA PRO A 234 -8.12 18.08 0.30
C PRO A 234 -9.37 18.93 0.10
N ASN A 235 -10.43 18.35 -0.49
CA ASN A 235 -11.79 18.90 -0.49
C ASN A 235 -12.41 18.87 0.93
N GLY A 236 -11.57 18.86 1.96
CA GLY A 236 -11.90 18.84 3.38
C GLY A 236 -12.54 17.54 3.88
N ARG A 237 -12.82 16.55 3.02
CA ARG A 237 -13.43 15.30 3.49
C ARG A 237 -12.39 14.36 4.08
N PRO A 238 -12.70 13.69 5.21
CA PRO A 238 -11.86 12.64 5.74
C PRO A 238 -11.76 11.55 4.70
N ASP A 239 -10.52 11.23 4.35
CA ASP A 239 -10.29 9.92 3.79
C ASP A 239 -10.63 8.89 4.87
N SER A 240 -11.78 8.24 4.71
CA SER A 240 -12.28 7.22 5.63
C SER A 240 -11.30 6.05 5.79
N HIS A 241 -10.48 5.78 4.76
CA HIS A 241 -9.43 4.78 4.83
C HIS A 241 -8.33 5.25 5.78
N ARG A 242 -7.81 6.46 5.59
CA ARG A 242 -6.82 7.05 6.49
C ARG A 242 -7.28 7.17 7.94
N VAL A 243 -8.55 7.55 8.19
CA VAL A 243 -9.11 7.60 9.55
C VAL A 243 -9.11 6.22 10.19
N ARG A 244 -9.46 5.18 9.41
CA ARG A 244 -9.43 3.80 9.89
C ARG A 244 -8.01 3.34 10.18
N GLU A 245 -7.03 3.64 9.33
CA GLU A 245 -5.63 3.32 9.61
C GLU A 245 -5.13 4.05 10.85
N ALA A 246 -5.54 5.30 11.07
CA ALA A 246 -5.23 6.02 12.30
C ALA A 246 -5.83 5.32 13.54
N ARG A 247 -7.05 4.77 13.47
CA ARG A 247 -7.63 3.91 14.52
C ARG A 247 -6.76 2.69 14.77
N GLU A 248 -6.37 1.99 13.70
CA GLU A 248 -5.56 0.78 13.78
C GLU A 248 -4.16 1.07 14.37
N ILE A 249 -3.56 2.21 14.03
CA ILE A 249 -2.29 2.69 14.62
C ILE A 249 -2.44 2.94 16.12
N LEU A 250 -3.44 3.73 16.52
CA LEU A 250 -3.64 4.08 17.93
C LEU A 250 -3.98 2.85 18.77
N ALA A 251 -4.79 1.93 18.24
CA ALA A 251 -5.10 0.67 18.89
C ALA A 251 -3.84 -0.20 19.07
N GLY A 252 -3.00 -0.30 18.03
CA GLY A 252 -1.73 -1.02 18.07
C GLY A 252 -0.76 -0.45 19.13
N LEU A 253 -0.61 0.88 19.19
CA LEU A 253 0.20 1.54 20.22
C LEU A 253 -0.32 1.34 21.64
N GLN A 254 -1.64 1.21 21.80
CA GLN A 254 -2.26 0.86 23.08
C GLN A 254 -2.13 -0.64 23.43
N GLY A 255 -1.57 -1.45 22.53
CA GLY A 255 -1.38 -2.89 22.71
C GLY A 255 -2.63 -3.73 22.42
N VAL A 256 -3.63 -3.17 21.72
CA VAL A 256 -4.83 -3.91 21.31
C VAL A 256 -4.50 -4.76 20.09
N GLN A 257 -4.46 -6.08 20.27
CA GLN A 257 -4.05 -7.01 19.21
C GLN A 257 -5.21 -7.75 18.55
N ASP A 258 -6.34 -7.90 19.23
CA ASP A 258 -7.49 -8.60 18.66
C ASP A 258 -8.30 -7.68 17.74
N ASP A 259 -8.78 -8.22 16.63
CA ASP A 259 -9.45 -7.41 15.61
C ASP A 259 -10.71 -6.72 16.10
N ALA A 260 -11.47 -7.38 16.96
CA ALA A 260 -12.71 -6.84 17.49
C ALA A 260 -12.42 -5.65 18.40
N GLY A 261 -11.36 -5.74 19.22
CA GLY A 261 -10.82 -4.66 20.02
C GLY A 261 -10.34 -3.51 19.15
N VAL A 262 -9.59 -3.78 18.08
CA VAL A 262 -9.14 -2.72 17.16
C VAL A 262 -10.32 -2.04 16.46
N ASP A 263 -11.31 -2.81 16.01
CA ASP A 263 -12.51 -2.28 15.35
C ASP A 263 -13.49 -1.61 16.32
N ALA A 264 -13.35 -1.83 17.64
CA ALA A 264 -14.13 -1.15 18.69
C ALA A 264 -13.34 -0.04 19.39
N TYR A 265 -12.05 0.12 19.09
CA TYR A 265 -11.17 1.07 19.76
C TYR A 265 -11.66 2.50 19.60
N ALA A 266 -11.88 3.21 20.71
CA ALA A 266 -12.36 4.60 20.73
C ALA A 266 -13.56 4.85 19.79
N SER A 267 -14.57 3.98 19.85
CA SER A 267 -15.79 4.07 19.02
C SER A 267 -16.47 5.45 19.08
N GLU A 268 -16.38 6.13 20.21
CA GLU A 268 -16.89 7.48 20.44
C GLU A 268 -16.20 8.55 19.58
N ILE A 269 -15.04 8.25 18.99
CA ILE A 269 -14.30 9.13 18.08
C ILE A 269 -14.46 8.65 16.64
N PHE A 270 -14.26 7.34 16.41
CA PHE A 270 -14.14 6.78 15.06
C PHE A 270 -15.46 6.38 14.41
N ASP A 271 -16.50 6.13 15.20
CA ASP A 271 -17.81 5.69 14.70
C ASP A 271 -18.82 6.87 14.64
N LEU A 272 -18.32 8.10 14.77
CA LEU A 272 -19.09 9.33 14.52
C LEU A 272 -19.55 9.41 13.05
N GLU A 273 -20.70 10.04 12.82
CA GLU A 273 -21.14 10.29 11.44
C GLU A 273 -20.13 11.19 10.70
N THR A 274 -20.01 11.04 9.37
CA THR A 274 -19.08 11.85 8.55
C THR A 274 -19.07 13.36 8.88
N PRO A 275 -20.22 14.06 9.03
CA PRO A 275 -20.21 15.49 9.39
C PRO A 275 -19.74 15.78 10.82
N GLU A 276 -19.89 14.85 11.76
CA GLU A 276 -19.36 14.98 13.13
C GLU A 276 -17.87 14.74 13.16
N LEU A 277 -17.42 13.69 12.47
CA LEU A 277 -16.01 13.41 12.29
C LEU A 277 -15.30 14.56 11.56
N GLU A 278 -15.96 15.17 10.56
CA GLU A 278 -15.46 16.39 9.90
C GLU A 278 -15.28 17.55 10.87
N ARG A 279 -16.28 17.80 11.73
CA ARG A 279 -16.19 18.83 12.76
C ARG A 279 -15.09 18.54 13.77
N LEU A 280 -14.90 17.27 14.14
CA LEU A 280 -13.85 16.85 15.06
C LEU A 280 -12.45 17.01 14.45
N LEU A 281 -12.28 16.70 13.16
CA LEU A 281 -10.96 16.72 12.52
C LEU A 281 -10.51 18.12 12.06
N TRP A 282 -11.43 18.98 11.65
CA TRP A 282 -11.09 20.30 11.07
C TRP A 282 -11.74 21.50 11.77
N GLY A 283 -12.50 21.28 12.84
CA GLY A 283 -13.24 22.32 13.55
C GLY A 283 -14.43 22.87 12.74
N THR A 284 -15.29 23.65 13.41
CA THR A 284 -16.43 24.33 12.78
C THR A 284 -16.06 25.66 12.09
N GLN A 285 -14.91 26.24 12.41
CA GLN A 285 -14.58 27.63 12.09
C GLN A 285 -14.01 27.86 10.67
N ASN A 286 -13.46 26.85 10.00
CA ASN A 286 -12.67 27.08 8.77
C ASN A 286 -13.45 27.05 7.43
N ARG A 287 -14.79 26.93 7.44
CA ARG A 287 -15.57 26.89 6.17
C ARG A 287 -15.90 28.26 5.56
N GLN A 288 -15.76 29.37 6.28
CA GLN A 288 -16.13 30.69 5.73
C GLN A 288 -15.06 31.33 4.85
N GLY A 289 -13.79 30.89 4.92
CA GLY A 289 -12.68 31.52 4.18
C GLY A 289 -12.47 31.02 2.75
N TYR A 290 -12.93 29.81 2.41
CA TYR A 290 -12.76 29.19 1.08
C TYR A 290 -14.05 29.26 0.26
N ARG A 291 -14.66 30.44 0.18
CA ARG A 291 -15.63 30.69 -0.90
C ARG A 291 -14.80 30.91 -2.16
N VAL A 292 -14.64 29.83 -2.94
CA VAL A 292 -14.15 29.89 -4.32
C VAL A 292 -14.92 31.02 -4.98
N VAL A 293 -14.20 32.07 -5.39
CA VAL A 293 -14.73 33.16 -6.21
C VAL A 293 -15.10 32.52 -7.55
N GLY A 294 -16.31 31.97 -7.59
CA GLY A 294 -17.00 31.58 -8.79
C GLY A 294 -17.09 32.82 -9.64
N LYS A 295 -16.34 32.80 -10.73
CA LYS A 295 -16.33 33.83 -11.76
C LYS A 295 -17.68 33.75 -12.47
N ASP A 296 -18.70 34.40 -11.91
CA ASP A 296 -20.02 34.55 -12.53
C ASP A 296 -19.85 35.35 -13.82
N SER A 297 -19.69 34.63 -14.92
CA SER A 297 -19.84 35.16 -16.26
C SER A 297 -21.28 34.88 -16.68
N ASN A 298 -22.11 35.89 -16.46
CA ASN A 298 -23.02 36.44 -17.47
C ASN A 298 -23.75 35.43 -18.36
N ASP A 299 -24.95 35.03 -17.96
CA ASP A 299 -26.02 34.80 -18.93
C ASP A 299 -27.32 35.40 -18.39
N GLY A 300 -27.89 36.29 -19.19
CA GLY A 300 -29.18 36.88 -18.95
C GLY A 300 -30.07 36.56 -20.14
N SER A 301 -31.20 35.90 -19.91
CA SER A 301 -32.50 36.33 -20.43
C SER A 301 -33.65 35.37 -20.12
N ALA A 302 -34.76 36.00 -19.71
CA ALA A 302 -36.17 35.68 -19.94
C ALA A 302 -36.79 34.43 -19.26
N ARG A 303 -37.60 34.61 -18.18
CA ARG A 303 -39.02 35.06 -18.11
C ARG A 303 -40.07 33.97 -18.42
N ASN A 304 -40.77 33.51 -17.37
CA ASN A 304 -42.24 33.53 -17.16
C ASN A 304 -42.62 32.61 -15.97
N ALA A 305 -43.20 33.13 -14.88
CA ALA A 305 -44.64 33.14 -14.51
C ALA A 305 -45.21 31.71 -14.34
N SER A 306 -45.85 31.25 -13.26
CA SER A 306 -46.75 31.79 -12.21
C SER A 306 -46.98 30.64 -11.18
N SER A 307 -47.11 30.82 -9.86
CA SER A 307 -48.36 31.03 -9.08
C SER A 307 -47.98 31.02 -7.57
N GLU A 308 -48.37 31.98 -6.72
CA GLU A 308 -49.55 31.93 -5.80
C GLU A 308 -49.57 30.63 -4.94
N ASP A 309 -49.67 30.58 -3.60
CA ASP A 309 -50.01 31.52 -2.53
C ASP A 309 -49.68 30.87 -1.15
N GLU A 310 -49.89 31.64 -0.06
CA GLU A 310 -50.08 31.26 1.37
C GLU A 310 -48.95 31.56 2.39
N GLU A 311 -48.89 32.85 2.75
CA GLU A 311 -49.28 33.45 4.05
C GLU A 311 -49.32 32.59 5.34
N MET A 312 -48.52 33.00 6.34
CA MET A 312 -48.68 32.98 7.82
C MET A 312 -47.29 32.81 8.44
N GLY A 313 -46.81 33.57 9.43
CA GLY A 313 -47.37 34.58 10.31
C GLY A 313 -46.26 34.97 11.30
N GLN A 314 -46.38 36.18 11.80
CA GLN A 314 -45.55 36.95 12.75
C GLN A 314 -44.93 36.15 13.91
N ASP A 315 -43.71 36.55 14.34
CA ASP A 315 -43.52 37.30 15.58
C ASP A 315 -42.06 37.79 15.73
N GLU A 316 -41.93 39.11 15.86
CA GLU A 316 -40.74 39.86 16.27
C GLU A 316 -40.61 39.78 17.80
N GLU A 317 -39.41 39.58 18.33
CA GLU A 317 -39.02 40.20 19.61
C GLU A 317 -37.55 40.60 19.61
N ASP A 318 -37.36 41.89 19.91
CA ASP A 318 -36.15 42.64 20.17
C ASP A 318 -35.27 42.02 21.26
N LEU A 319 -33.94 42.06 21.11
CA LEU A 319 -33.03 42.42 22.22
C LEU A 319 -31.72 43.03 21.70
N ASN A 320 -31.76 44.35 21.59
CA ASN A 320 -30.64 45.27 21.51
C ASN A 320 -30.00 45.42 22.91
N TYR A 321 -28.71 45.14 23.05
CA TYR A 321 -27.92 45.60 24.21
C TYR A 321 -26.57 46.15 23.72
N GLY A 322 -26.41 47.45 23.90
CA GLY A 322 -25.22 48.20 23.54
C GLY A 322 -24.03 47.92 24.47
N ARG A 323 -22.84 48.19 23.94
CA ARG A 323 -21.65 48.47 24.75
C ARG A 323 -20.69 49.36 23.97
N GLU A 324 -20.85 50.66 24.15
CA GLU A 324 -19.78 51.64 24.04
C GLU A 324 -18.87 51.51 25.26
N VAL A 325 -17.54 51.48 25.09
CA VAL A 325 -16.59 52.30 25.87
C VAL A 325 -15.30 52.47 25.06
N ASP A 326 -14.85 53.72 25.03
CA ASP A 326 -13.58 54.27 24.56
C ASP A 326 -12.30 53.51 24.95
N SER A 327 -11.28 53.55 24.10
CA SER A 327 -9.94 53.97 24.57
C SER A 327 -9.06 54.52 23.44
N VAL A 328 -8.73 55.79 23.61
CA VAL A 328 -7.78 56.65 22.90
C VAL A 328 -6.34 56.28 23.26
N TYR A 329 -5.45 56.14 22.26
CA TYR A 329 -3.99 56.47 22.29
C TYR A 329 -3.53 56.45 20.81
N ASP A 330 -3.22 57.55 20.15
CA ASP A 330 -2.09 58.50 20.28
C ASP A 330 -1.19 58.35 19.03
N GLU A 331 -1.37 59.28 18.09
CA GLU A 331 -0.53 59.51 16.92
C GLU A 331 0.60 60.47 17.28
N SER A 332 1.84 60.09 16.97
CA SER A 332 2.97 61.01 16.77
C SER A 332 3.93 60.32 15.81
N ASP A 333 3.90 60.68 14.53
CA ASP A 333 4.79 61.70 13.94
C ASP A 333 6.26 61.26 13.92
N ARG A 334 6.77 60.90 12.72
CA ARG A 334 8.07 61.37 12.21
C ARG A 334 8.38 60.92 10.78
N SER A 335 8.46 61.94 9.93
CA SER A 335 9.57 62.21 9.01
C SER A 335 9.64 61.45 7.69
N GLN A 336 9.14 62.15 6.66
CA GLN A 336 9.65 62.20 5.29
C GLN A 336 11.17 62.46 5.26
N GLY A 337 11.83 61.78 4.33
CA GLY A 337 13.21 62.04 3.91
C GLY A 337 13.38 61.54 2.48
N ASP A 338 13.19 62.45 1.53
CA ASP A 338 13.69 62.36 0.15
C ASP A 338 15.22 62.30 0.18
N GLU A 339 15.85 61.43 -0.62
CA GLU A 339 17.11 61.76 -1.32
C GLU A 339 17.19 61.05 -2.67
N ASP A 340 17.21 61.88 -3.71
CA ASP A 340 17.63 61.61 -5.08
C ASP A 340 19.10 61.16 -5.14
N VAL A 341 19.39 60.06 -5.86
CA VAL A 341 20.70 59.89 -6.50
C VAL A 341 20.51 59.41 -7.93
N LYS A 342 20.70 60.34 -8.86
CA LYS A 342 21.01 60.11 -10.27
C LYS A 342 22.45 59.61 -10.37
N GLU A 343 22.67 58.51 -11.08
CA GLU A 343 23.96 58.31 -11.74
C GLU A 343 23.73 57.74 -13.15
N THR A 344 24.10 58.58 -14.11
CA THR A 344 24.16 58.33 -15.55
C THR A 344 25.57 57.88 -15.90
N VAL A 345 25.74 56.75 -16.60
CA VAL A 345 26.93 56.48 -17.43
C VAL A 345 26.50 55.83 -18.73
N GLU A 346 27.05 56.37 -19.82
CA GLU A 346 26.77 56.10 -21.23
C GLU A 346 27.62 54.97 -21.81
N HIS A 347 27.13 54.41 -22.93
CA HIS A 347 27.84 53.79 -24.07
C HIS A 347 28.56 52.43 -23.84
N GLU A 348 28.49 51.43 -24.74
CA GLU A 348 28.61 51.45 -26.20
C GLU A 348 27.80 50.36 -26.93
N ASP A 349 27.50 50.64 -28.20
CA ASP A 349 26.98 49.74 -29.23
C ASP A 349 28.02 48.73 -29.75
N THR A 350 27.64 47.46 -29.92
CA THR A 350 28.03 46.66 -31.12
C THR A 350 27.15 45.41 -31.28
N PRO A 351 26.82 44.97 -32.51
CA PRO A 351 25.77 44.00 -32.76
C PRO A 351 26.26 42.58 -33.08
N GLY A 352 25.43 41.60 -32.72
CA GLY A 352 25.28 40.37 -33.52
C GLY A 352 25.72 39.07 -32.86
N ARG A 353 24.75 38.33 -32.31
CA ARG A 353 24.66 36.86 -32.47
C ARG A 353 23.30 36.34 -32.02
N HIS A 354 22.59 35.68 -32.92
CA HIS A 354 21.39 34.91 -32.60
C HIS A 354 21.76 33.71 -31.72
N HIS A 355 21.50 33.81 -30.41
CA HIS A 355 21.33 32.67 -29.52
C HIS A 355 19.86 32.63 -29.10
N THR A 356 19.19 31.54 -29.44
CA THR A 356 17.88 31.17 -28.89
C THR A 356 18.07 30.78 -27.42
N GLU A 357 17.87 31.75 -26.53
CA GLU A 357 17.76 31.51 -25.09
C GLU A 357 16.45 30.79 -24.81
N HIS A 358 16.57 29.52 -24.42
CA HIS A 358 15.52 28.83 -23.69
C HIS A 358 15.39 29.49 -22.32
N THR A 359 14.27 30.18 -22.11
CA THR A 359 13.86 30.76 -20.85
C THR A 359 13.76 29.65 -19.81
N THR A 360 14.77 29.52 -18.97
CA THR A 360 14.75 28.68 -17.77
C THR A 360 13.98 29.47 -16.71
N GLU A 361 12.74 29.03 -16.42
CA GLU A 361 11.99 29.54 -15.28
C GLU A 361 12.80 29.30 -14.00
N PRO A 362 12.99 30.31 -13.13
CA PRO A 362 13.69 30.14 -11.87
C PRO A 362 12.87 29.22 -10.93
N PRO A 363 13.53 28.48 -10.01
CA PRO A 363 12.83 27.63 -9.06
C PRO A 363 11.84 28.48 -8.25
N GLN A 364 10.57 28.10 -8.29
CA GLN A 364 9.48 28.76 -7.59
C GLN A 364 9.81 28.88 -6.09
N ARG A 365 10.29 30.05 -5.66
CA ARG A 365 10.35 30.40 -4.24
C ARG A 365 8.92 30.32 -3.71
N ARG A 366 8.62 29.33 -2.86
CA ARG A 366 7.35 29.28 -2.12
C ARG A 366 7.14 30.65 -1.48
N SER A 367 5.98 31.25 -1.75
CA SER A 367 5.71 32.58 -1.25
C SER A 367 5.67 32.54 0.28
N GLN A 368 6.10 33.60 0.95
CA GLN A 368 6.02 33.71 2.41
C GLN A 368 4.57 33.53 2.91
N ALA A 369 3.58 33.77 2.05
CA ALA A 369 2.16 33.51 2.29
C ALA A 369 1.81 32.02 2.35
N ASP A 370 2.45 31.17 1.53
CA ASP A 370 2.26 29.71 1.57
C ASP A 370 2.81 29.11 2.87
N LEU A 371 3.98 29.59 3.31
CA LEU A 371 4.59 29.17 4.58
C LEU A 371 3.73 29.61 5.77
N ARG A 372 3.22 30.84 5.78
CA ARG A 372 2.28 31.28 6.82
C ARG A 372 0.98 30.46 6.82
N SER A 373 0.46 30.10 5.65
CA SER A 373 -0.72 29.26 5.53
C SER A 373 -0.50 27.85 6.08
N GLN A 374 0.67 27.25 5.83
CA GLN A 374 1.05 25.96 6.41
C GLN A 374 1.19 26.03 7.94
N HIS A 375 1.84 27.06 8.47
CA HIS A 375 1.97 27.25 9.92
C HIS A 375 0.61 27.46 10.60
N GLN A 376 -0.32 28.14 9.94
CA GLN A 376 -1.69 28.32 10.45
C GLN A 376 -2.45 27.00 10.46
N GLN A 377 -2.35 26.20 9.40
CA GLN A 377 -2.96 24.86 9.35
C GLN A 377 -2.44 23.95 10.48
N VAL A 378 -1.13 23.97 10.79
CA VAL A 378 -0.58 23.16 11.89
C VAL A 378 -1.09 23.61 13.26
N ARG A 379 -1.25 24.92 13.47
CA ARG A 379 -1.82 25.45 14.72
C ARG A 379 -3.27 25.06 14.91
N ASP A 380 -4.04 24.98 13.83
CA ASP A 380 -5.44 24.58 13.85
C ASP A 380 -5.61 23.05 14.12
N LEU A 381 -4.54 22.26 13.99
CA LEU A 381 -4.55 20.81 14.30
C LEU A 381 -4.29 20.49 15.77
N VAL A 382 -3.82 21.45 16.57
CA VAL A 382 -3.41 21.22 17.97
C VAL A 382 -4.27 22.05 18.91
N GLU A 383 -5.12 21.37 19.69
CA GLU A 383 -5.86 22.00 20.79
C GLU A 383 -5.27 21.60 22.15
N ARG A 384 -5.53 22.42 23.18
CA ARG A 384 -5.05 22.12 24.53
C ARG A 384 -6.09 21.27 25.26
N GLY A 385 -5.67 20.13 25.79
CA GLY A 385 -6.53 19.25 26.59
C GLY A 385 -7.18 18.09 25.83
N ASP A 386 -6.89 17.92 24.54
CA ASP A 386 -7.49 16.90 23.66
C ASP A 386 -6.42 16.04 22.95
N LEU A 387 -5.39 15.61 23.70
CA LEU A 387 -4.21 14.95 23.13
C LEU A 387 -4.55 13.83 22.13
N GLN A 388 -5.54 12.99 22.44
CA GLN A 388 -5.95 11.89 21.56
C GLN A 388 -6.51 12.39 20.22
N GLN A 389 -7.35 13.41 20.25
CA GLN A 389 -7.91 14.05 19.05
C GLN A 389 -6.84 14.81 18.27
N THR A 390 -5.92 15.50 18.95
CA THR A 390 -4.76 16.15 18.33
C THR A 390 -3.88 15.11 17.60
N VAL A 391 -3.56 13.98 18.23
CA VAL A 391 -2.78 12.91 17.56
C VAL A 391 -3.55 12.33 16.38
N LEU A 392 -4.86 12.11 16.50
CA LEU A 392 -5.70 11.66 15.39
C LEU A 392 -5.68 12.67 14.24
N ARG A 393 -5.85 13.97 14.50
CA ARG A 393 -5.80 15.05 13.51
C ARG A 393 -4.45 15.06 12.77
N LEU A 394 -3.35 14.85 13.49
CA LEU A 394 -2.00 14.74 12.91
C LEU A 394 -1.83 13.48 12.07
N LEU A 395 -2.25 12.30 12.54
CA LEU A 395 -2.19 11.04 11.78
C LEU A 395 -3.00 11.11 10.48
N VAL A 396 -4.16 11.77 10.54
CA VAL A 396 -5.01 11.96 9.38
C VAL A 396 -4.37 12.95 8.42
N SER A 397 -3.91 14.11 8.89
CA SER A 397 -3.55 15.24 8.03
C SER A 397 -2.07 15.30 7.60
N ASN A 398 -1.17 14.57 8.25
CA ASN A 398 0.26 14.59 7.97
C ASN A 398 0.80 13.18 7.63
N ASP A 399 1.31 13.02 6.41
CA ASP A 399 1.83 11.75 5.89
C ASP A 399 3.16 11.32 6.53
N GLU A 400 4.00 12.27 6.91
CA GLU A 400 5.27 11.99 7.59
C GLU A 400 5.01 11.47 9.00
N PHE A 401 4.12 12.15 9.73
CA PHE A 401 3.71 11.75 11.08
C PHE A 401 3.06 10.36 11.08
N PHE A 402 2.18 10.09 10.12
CA PHE A 402 1.61 8.77 9.93
C PHE A 402 2.67 7.71 9.63
N SER A 403 3.59 7.99 8.70
CA SER A 403 4.65 7.06 8.31
C SER A 403 5.59 6.75 9.48
N MET A 404 5.88 7.75 10.32
CA MET A 404 6.66 7.58 11.55
C MET A 404 5.97 6.61 12.50
N PHE A 405 4.69 6.83 12.80
CA PHE A 405 3.93 5.94 13.68
C PHE A 405 3.79 4.52 13.10
N LEU A 406 3.61 4.41 11.79
CA LEU A 406 3.54 3.12 11.11
C LEU A 406 4.86 2.32 11.27
N LYS A 407 6.02 2.98 11.31
CA LYS A 407 7.32 2.32 11.53
C LYS A 407 7.49 1.79 12.95
N LEU A 408 6.85 2.40 13.94
CA LEU A 408 6.94 2.00 15.36
C LEU A 408 6.14 0.73 15.67
N LEU A 409 5.18 0.36 14.83
CA LEU A 409 4.30 -0.78 15.04
C LEU A 409 4.98 -2.10 14.69
N ALA A 410 4.56 -3.19 15.30
CA ALA A 410 5.06 -4.52 15.00
C ALA A 410 4.44 -5.07 13.70
N PRO A 411 5.10 -5.98 12.97
CA PRO A 411 4.56 -6.55 11.73
C PRO A 411 3.19 -7.23 11.88
N GLN A 412 2.88 -7.75 13.07
CA GLN A 412 1.59 -8.37 13.39
C GLN A 412 0.46 -7.39 13.68
N ASP A 413 0.76 -6.10 13.89
CA ASP A 413 -0.28 -5.10 14.14
C ASP A 413 -1.15 -4.93 12.91
N LYS A 414 -2.46 -4.74 13.12
CA LYS A 414 -3.48 -4.79 12.05
C LYS A 414 -3.17 -3.86 10.87
N VAL A 415 -2.64 -2.66 11.12
CA VAL A 415 -2.30 -1.69 10.06
C VAL A 415 -1.05 -2.09 9.26
N ARG A 416 -0.13 -2.87 9.86
CA ARG A 416 1.07 -3.39 9.19
C ARG A 416 0.83 -4.75 8.54
N ASP A 417 -0.21 -5.46 8.95
CA ASP A 417 -0.61 -6.75 8.39
C ASP A 417 -0.83 -6.62 6.86
N PRO A 418 0.00 -7.27 6.02
CA PRO A 418 -0.13 -7.17 4.58
C PRO A 418 -1.44 -7.77 4.06
N PHE A 419 -2.00 -8.76 4.76
CA PHE A 419 -3.29 -9.36 4.41
C PHE A 419 -4.45 -8.39 4.68
N ARG A 420 -4.33 -7.57 5.73
CA ARG A 420 -5.28 -6.48 6.01
C ARG A 420 -5.28 -5.44 4.88
N LYS A 421 -4.10 -5.05 4.36
CA LYS A 421 -4.01 -4.11 3.23
C LYS A 421 -4.66 -4.67 1.97
N ILE A 422 -4.44 -5.95 1.67
CA ILE A 422 -5.13 -6.64 0.55
C ILE A 422 -6.64 -6.63 0.78
N GLN A 423 -7.10 -6.88 2.01
CA GLN A 423 -8.51 -6.80 2.35
C GLN A 423 -9.09 -5.39 2.11
N GLN A 424 -8.42 -4.35 2.62
CA GLN A 424 -8.83 -2.95 2.43
C GLN A 424 -8.86 -2.56 0.95
N ARG A 425 -7.91 -3.05 0.15
CA ARG A 425 -7.93 -2.89 -1.31
C ARG A 425 -9.22 -3.45 -1.91
N ILE A 426 -9.59 -4.68 -1.55
CA ILE A 426 -10.83 -5.29 -2.04
C ILE A 426 -12.07 -4.59 -1.48
N GLU A 427 -12.03 -4.05 -0.26
CA GLU A 427 -13.08 -3.17 0.26
C GLU A 427 -13.30 -1.96 -0.65
N SER A 428 -12.22 -1.29 -1.06
CA SER A 428 -12.27 -0.16 -1.99
C SER A 428 -12.78 -0.56 -3.37
N VAL A 429 -12.34 -1.69 -3.92
CA VAL A 429 -12.83 -2.27 -5.19
C VAL A 429 -14.34 -2.52 -5.13
N LEU A 430 -14.81 -3.22 -4.09
CA LEU A 430 -16.22 -3.55 -3.91
C LEU A 430 -17.07 -2.31 -3.61
N GLY A 431 -16.49 -1.31 -2.94
CA GLY A 431 -17.08 0.01 -2.70
C GLY A 431 -17.27 0.78 -4.00
N ALA A 432 -16.23 0.87 -4.85
CA ALA A 432 -16.29 1.49 -6.16
C ALA A 432 -17.32 0.80 -7.07
N LEU A 433 -17.34 -0.54 -7.08
CA LEU A 433 -18.34 -1.31 -7.80
C LEU A 433 -19.76 -1.01 -7.28
N ARG A 434 -19.96 -0.85 -5.97
CA ARG A 434 -21.26 -0.48 -5.40
C ARG A 434 -21.67 0.94 -5.78
N ALA A 435 -20.73 1.89 -5.71
CA ALA A 435 -20.99 3.28 -6.07
C ALA A 435 -21.40 3.40 -7.54
N ALA A 436 -20.70 2.72 -8.45
CA ALA A 436 -21.06 2.65 -9.87
C ALA A 436 -22.48 2.08 -10.10
N ARG A 437 -22.89 1.08 -9.30
CA ARG A 437 -24.26 0.53 -9.34
C ARG A 437 -25.31 1.54 -8.91
N THR A 438 -25.03 2.32 -7.87
CA THR A 438 -26.00 3.29 -7.32
C THR A 438 -26.17 4.52 -8.19
N THR A 439 -25.12 4.95 -8.88
CA THR A 439 -25.17 6.14 -9.76
C THR A 439 -25.82 5.86 -11.10
N GLY A 440 -25.91 4.59 -11.52
CA GLY A 440 -26.50 4.18 -12.81
C GLY A 440 -25.68 4.58 -14.04
N GLU A 441 -24.78 5.55 -13.93
CA GLU A 441 -23.84 5.90 -14.97
C GLU A 441 -22.66 4.92 -15.02
N PRO A 442 -22.25 4.48 -16.22
CA PRO A 442 -21.03 3.70 -16.40
C PRO A 442 -19.85 4.58 -16.01
N ARG A 443 -19.47 4.49 -14.73
CA ARG A 443 -18.36 5.24 -14.18
C ARG A 443 -17.09 4.66 -14.79
N GLN A 444 -16.52 5.41 -15.71
CA GLN A 444 -15.23 5.08 -16.30
C GLN A 444 -14.17 5.35 -15.22
N SER A 445 -13.23 4.41 -15.08
CA SER A 445 -11.94 4.70 -14.45
C SER A 445 -11.33 5.94 -15.14
N ALA A 446 -10.38 6.61 -14.49
CA ALA A 446 -9.53 7.60 -15.15
C ALA A 446 -8.85 7.04 -16.44
N ALA A 447 -8.79 5.71 -16.59
CA ALA A 447 -8.34 4.97 -17.76
C ALA A 447 -9.35 4.85 -18.92
N GLY A 448 -10.62 5.13 -18.69
CA GLY A 448 -11.70 4.71 -19.58
C GLY A 448 -12.21 3.27 -19.35
N GLU A 449 -11.56 2.46 -18.50
CA GLU A 449 -12.06 1.11 -18.17
C GLU A 449 -13.35 1.20 -17.34
N VAL A 450 -14.37 0.45 -17.75
CA VAL A 450 -15.69 0.46 -17.11
C VAL A 450 -15.63 -0.35 -15.82
N ILE A 451 -15.96 0.27 -14.68
CA ILE A 451 -16.08 -0.41 -13.39
C ILE A 451 -17.19 -1.46 -13.50
N SER A 452 -16.81 -2.72 -13.63
CA SER A 452 -17.68 -3.87 -13.92
C SER A 452 -17.47 -5.02 -12.93
N ALA A 453 -18.35 -6.03 -12.95
CA ALA A 453 -18.15 -7.23 -12.15
C ALA A 453 -16.91 -8.02 -12.60
N GLU A 454 -16.57 -7.97 -13.90
CA GLU A 454 -15.33 -8.52 -14.43
C GLU A 454 -14.10 -7.84 -13.82
N TRP A 455 -14.07 -6.50 -13.85
CA TRP A 455 -13.00 -5.72 -13.26
C TRP A 455 -12.82 -6.07 -11.78
N ALA A 456 -13.90 -6.09 -11.01
CA ALA A 456 -13.83 -6.46 -9.59
C ALA A 456 -13.38 -7.92 -9.38
N ALA A 457 -13.79 -8.86 -10.23
CA ALA A 457 -13.34 -10.25 -10.16
C ALA A 457 -11.84 -10.39 -10.42
N LYS A 458 -11.28 -9.66 -11.41
CA LYS A 458 -9.83 -9.60 -11.67
C LYS A 458 -9.08 -9.12 -10.43
N HIS A 459 -9.59 -8.08 -9.76
CA HIS A 459 -9.00 -7.56 -8.52
C HIS A 459 -9.05 -8.57 -7.37
N VAL A 460 -10.18 -9.26 -7.17
CA VAL A 460 -10.32 -10.33 -6.16
C VAL A 460 -9.35 -11.48 -6.45
N HIS A 461 -9.24 -11.92 -7.70
CA HIS A 461 -8.36 -13.01 -8.08
C HIS A 461 -6.88 -12.67 -7.80
N SER A 462 -6.45 -11.48 -8.20
CA SER A 462 -5.11 -10.97 -7.88
C SER A 462 -4.85 -10.89 -6.37
N ALA A 463 -5.83 -10.38 -5.60
CA ALA A 463 -5.72 -10.36 -4.15
C ALA A 463 -5.48 -11.76 -3.58
N VAL A 464 -6.22 -12.76 -4.04
CA VAL A 464 -6.05 -14.14 -3.58
C VAL A 464 -4.67 -14.70 -3.96
N HIS A 465 -4.21 -14.47 -5.19
CA HIS A 465 -2.85 -14.84 -5.60
C HIS A 465 -1.77 -14.16 -4.74
N GLN A 466 -1.94 -12.87 -4.44
CA GLN A 466 -1.02 -12.12 -3.60
C GLN A 466 -0.99 -12.66 -2.17
N ILE A 467 -2.15 -13.04 -1.60
CA ILE A 467 -2.23 -13.70 -0.30
C ILE A 467 -1.46 -15.02 -0.33
N MET A 468 -1.66 -15.84 -1.37
CA MET A 468 -0.98 -17.13 -1.52
C MET A 468 0.53 -16.98 -1.67
N HIS A 469 0.98 -16.01 -2.46
CA HIS A 469 2.40 -15.70 -2.62
C HIS A 469 3.02 -15.24 -1.29
N LEU A 470 2.37 -14.33 -0.57
CA LEU A 470 2.84 -13.88 0.74
C LEU A 470 2.89 -15.03 1.76
N LEU A 471 1.89 -15.90 1.78
CA LEU A 471 1.91 -17.10 2.60
C LEU A 471 3.09 -18.02 2.23
N GLY A 472 3.30 -18.30 0.95
CA GLY A 472 4.42 -19.12 0.48
C GLY A 472 5.77 -18.55 0.92
N ARG A 473 5.94 -17.23 0.87
CA ARG A 473 7.14 -16.53 1.34
C ARG A 473 7.31 -16.59 2.86
N CYS A 474 6.27 -16.33 3.63
CA CYS A 474 6.31 -16.43 5.09
C CYS A 474 6.62 -17.86 5.54
N LEU A 475 6.16 -18.88 4.82
CA LEU A 475 6.44 -20.28 5.11
C LEU A 475 7.84 -20.72 4.67
N SER A 476 8.35 -20.18 3.56
CA SER A 476 9.67 -20.54 3.02
C SER A 476 10.82 -19.82 3.73
N GLY A 477 10.59 -18.60 4.22
CA GLY A 477 11.58 -17.80 4.94
C GLY A 477 11.97 -18.35 6.32
N ALA A 478 11.19 -19.27 6.90
CA ALA A 478 11.46 -19.88 8.20
C ALA A 478 12.64 -20.89 8.21
N ARG A 479 13.40 -21.01 7.11
CA ARG A 479 14.50 -21.99 6.99
C ARG A 479 15.78 -21.60 7.72
N HIS A 480 15.91 -20.35 8.18
CA HIS A 480 17.08 -19.89 8.95
C HIS A 480 16.78 -19.78 10.44
N GLY A 481 16.54 -20.92 11.10
CA GLY A 481 16.78 -21.13 12.55
C GLY A 481 16.03 -20.28 13.60
N GLU A 482 15.40 -19.17 13.24
CA GLU A 482 14.78 -18.23 14.17
C GLU A 482 13.25 -18.28 14.09
N GLN A 483 12.68 -18.82 15.18
CA GLN A 483 11.29 -18.76 15.61
C GLN A 483 10.21 -19.40 14.71
N GLU A 484 9.53 -20.40 15.27
CA GLU A 484 8.34 -21.09 14.73
C GLU A 484 7.06 -20.21 14.72
N HIS A 485 7.10 -19.00 15.28
CA HIS A 485 5.93 -18.14 15.48
C HIS A 485 5.44 -17.26 14.31
N PRO A 486 6.25 -16.82 13.31
CA PRO A 486 5.79 -15.90 12.28
C PRO A 486 4.79 -16.54 11.31
N ALA A 487 4.75 -17.87 11.20
CA ALA A 487 3.80 -18.56 10.33
C ALA A 487 2.35 -18.48 10.84
N SER A 488 2.12 -18.41 12.16
CA SER A 488 0.77 -18.50 12.73
C SER A 488 -0.04 -17.22 12.54
N TRP A 489 0.54 -16.05 12.84
CA TRP A 489 -0.16 -14.77 12.65
C TRP A 489 -0.42 -14.49 11.16
N ALA A 490 0.53 -14.85 10.29
CA ALA A 490 0.38 -14.67 8.84
C ALA A 490 -0.75 -15.55 8.28
N LYS A 491 -0.83 -16.83 8.70
CA LYS A 491 -1.96 -17.70 8.36
C LYS A 491 -3.28 -17.18 8.90
N ALA A 492 -3.30 -16.67 10.13
CA ALA A 492 -4.50 -16.07 10.71
C ALA A 492 -4.93 -14.81 9.95
N GLY A 493 -4.00 -13.91 9.58
CA GLY A 493 -4.26 -12.73 8.75
C GLY A 493 -4.78 -13.08 7.35
N ALA A 494 -4.15 -14.04 6.69
CA ALA A 494 -4.60 -14.55 5.40
C ALA A 494 -6.01 -15.15 5.49
N ALA A 495 -6.26 -16.03 6.46
CA ALA A 495 -7.57 -16.63 6.69
C ALA A 495 -8.65 -15.56 6.91
N ARG A 496 -8.37 -14.54 7.72
CA ARG A 496 -9.28 -13.40 7.93
C ARG A 496 -9.61 -12.67 6.63
N ALA A 497 -8.59 -12.30 5.86
CA ALA A 497 -8.78 -11.61 4.59
C ALA A 497 -9.59 -12.45 3.59
N ILE A 498 -9.27 -13.74 3.44
CA ILE A 498 -9.99 -14.69 2.56
C ILE A 498 -11.45 -14.81 2.99
N LEU A 499 -11.72 -15.05 4.27
CA LEU A 499 -13.07 -15.25 4.78
C LEU A 499 -13.90 -13.97 4.72
N TRP A 500 -13.26 -12.82 4.94
CA TRP A 500 -13.90 -11.53 4.72
C TRP A 500 -14.31 -11.36 3.25
N MET A 501 -13.41 -11.64 2.30
CA MET A 501 -13.69 -11.55 0.86
C MET A 501 -14.85 -12.46 0.48
N MET A 502 -14.80 -13.74 0.88
CA MET A 502 -15.89 -14.69 0.66
C MET A 502 -17.20 -14.20 1.28
N THR A 503 -17.17 -13.72 2.53
CA THR A 503 -18.37 -13.20 3.19
C THR A 503 -18.94 -11.99 2.46
N ALA A 504 -18.10 -11.04 2.04
CA ALA A 504 -18.51 -9.85 1.31
C ALA A 504 -19.18 -10.22 -0.02
N ILE A 505 -18.55 -11.08 -0.81
CA ILE A 505 -19.07 -11.54 -2.11
C ILE A 505 -20.40 -12.28 -1.94
N VAL A 506 -20.43 -13.28 -1.05
CA VAL A 506 -21.60 -14.15 -0.80
C VAL A 506 -22.79 -13.40 -0.18
N SER A 507 -22.54 -12.30 0.53
CA SER A 507 -23.61 -11.61 1.27
C SER A 507 -24.08 -10.33 0.60
N LYS A 508 -23.17 -9.58 -0.04
CA LYS A 508 -23.45 -8.24 -0.56
C LYS A 508 -23.52 -8.18 -2.08
N HIS A 509 -22.96 -9.18 -2.79
CA HIS A 509 -22.79 -9.14 -4.24
C HIS A 509 -23.47 -10.30 -4.98
N THR A 510 -24.57 -10.83 -4.42
CA THR A 510 -25.37 -11.92 -5.02
C THR A 510 -26.38 -11.45 -6.06
N ARG A 511 -26.71 -10.15 -6.08
CA ARG A 511 -27.65 -9.57 -7.04
C ARG A 511 -26.94 -9.17 -8.32
N ASP A 512 -27.61 -9.41 -9.45
CA ASP A 512 -27.21 -8.93 -10.77
C ASP A 512 -27.09 -7.39 -10.73
N ALA A 513 -25.91 -6.89 -11.08
CA ALA A 513 -25.67 -5.49 -11.36
C ALA A 513 -25.67 -5.27 -12.88
N HIS A 514 -26.30 -4.20 -13.33
CA HIS A 514 -26.59 -3.96 -14.74
C HIS A 514 -25.35 -3.83 -15.66
N ALA A 515 -25.63 -3.83 -16.97
CA ALA A 515 -24.76 -3.82 -18.15
C ALA A 515 -23.77 -5.01 -18.25
N GLY A 516 -24.11 -5.95 -19.14
CA GLY A 516 -23.34 -7.16 -19.44
C GLY A 516 -24.19 -8.10 -20.27
N ALA A 517 -23.60 -8.80 -21.23
CA ALA A 517 -24.34 -9.69 -22.13
C ALA A 517 -24.81 -10.95 -21.40
N SER A 518 -24.02 -11.43 -20.43
CA SER A 518 -24.31 -12.63 -19.65
C SER A 518 -24.62 -12.33 -18.18
N GLN A 519 -25.23 -13.29 -17.49
CA GLN A 519 -25.43 -13.23 -16.03
C GLN A 519 -24.08 -13.15 -15.29
N ASP A 520 -23.03 -13.77 -15.82
CA ASP A 520 -21.68 -13.77 -15.24
C ASP A 520 -21.02 -12.39 -15.32
N ASP A 521 -21.32 -11.60 -16.35
CA ASP A 521 -20.81 -10.23 -16.48
C ASP A 521 -21.50 -9.26 -15.53
N ARG A 522 -22.74 -9.59 -15.14
CA ARG A 522 -23.58 -8.77 -14.27
C ARG A 522 -23.39 -9.10 -12.79
N ASN A 523 -22.98 -10.33 -12.48
CA ASN A 523 -23.02 -10.86 -11.12
C ASN A 523 -21.65 -11.34 -10.64
N LEU A 524 -21.03 -10.54 -9.77
CA LEU A 524 -19.73 -10.86 -9.17
C LEU A 524 -19.75 -12.21 -8.42
N TYR A 525 -20.85 -12.55 -7.73
CA TYR A 525 -20.96 -13.86 -7.08
C TYR A 525 -20.94 -14.99 -8.11
N GLN A 526 -21.67 -14.88 -9.23
CA GLN A 526 -21.67 -15.92 -10.26
C GLN A 526 -20.30 -16.09 -10.91
N ARG A 527 -19.59 -14.97 -11.15
CA ARG A 527 -18.26 -14.97 -11.75
C ARG A 527 -17.17 -15.55 -10.84
N VAL A 528 -17.25 -15.29 -9.53
CA VAL A 528 -16.21 -15.73 -8.59
C VAL A 528 -16.51 -17.10 -7.99
N ILE A 529 -17.76 -17.40 -7.65
CA ILE A 529 -18.14 -18.63 -6.90
C ILE A 529 -19.14 -19.49 -7.70
N GLY A 530 -20.02 -18.87 -8.46
CA GLY A 530 -21.14 -19.53 -9.12
C GLY A 530 -20.79 -20.28 -10.40
N ASN A 531 -21.78 -20.43 -11.27
CA ASN A 531 -21.78 -21.42 -12.35
C ASN A 531 -21.18 -20.94 -13.67
N SER A 532 -20.21 -20.02 -13.63
CA SER A 532 -19.59 -19.52 -14.86
C SER A 532 -18.88 -20.66 -15.58
N GLY A 533 -19.43 -21.08 -16.73
CA GLY A 533 -18.88 -22.13 -17.60
C GLY A 533 -17.56 -21.73 -18.27
N HIS A 534 -17.16 -20.47 -18.13
CA HIS A 534 -15.88 -19.96 -18.58
C HIS A 534 -14.78 -20.31 -17.57
N SER A 535 -14.03 -21.37 -17.88
CA SER A 535 -12.68 -21.67 -17.38
C SER A 535 -12.39 -21.30 -15.90
N GLY A 536 -12.94 -22.08 -14.98
CA GLY A 536 -12.29 -22.69 -13.80
C GLY A 536 -11.18 -22.01 -12.97
N THR A 537 -10.88 -20.72 -13.03
CA THR A 537 -9.67 -20.20 -12.33
C THR A 537 -9.95 -19.41 -11.06
N SER A 538 -11.01 -18.58 -11.02
CA SER A 538 -11.17 -17.62 -9.92
C SER A 538 -11.73 -18.22 -8.63
N GLY A 539 -12.77 -19.05 -8.73
CA GLY A 539 -13.38 -19.68 -7.55
C GLY A 539 -12.47 -20.73 -6.92
N ASP A 540 -11.75 -21.47 -7.75
CA ASP A 540 -10.81 -22.48 -7.28
C ASP A 540 -9.67 -21.83 -6.50
N ALA A 541 -9.12 -20.69 -6.97
CA ALA A 541 -8.09 -19.95 -6.25
C ALA A 541 -8.50 -19.56 -4.80
N LEU A 542 -9.76 -19.18 -4.56
CA LEU A 542 -10.24 -18.89 -3.19
C LEU A 542 -10.24 -20.14 -2.30
N LEU A 543 -10.58 -21.30 -2.87
CA LEU A 543 -10.57 -22.56 -2.14
C LEU A 543 -9.15 -23.10 -1.95
N ASP A 544 -8.26 -22.92 -2.93
CA ASP A 544 -6.81 -23.17 -2.81
C ASP A 544 -6.24 -22.36 -1.65
N ALA A 545 -6.58 -21.06 -1.59
CA ALA A 545 -6.12 -20.19 -0.51
C ALA A 545 -6.71 -20.55 0.84
N LEU A 546 -7.99 -20.94 0.90
CA LEU A 546 -8.61 -21.41 2.13
C LEU A 546 -8.00 -22.76 2.59
N ASP A 547 -7.64 -23.64 1.65
CA ASP A 547 -7.00 -24.90 1.96
C ASP A 547 -5.58 -24.70 2.51
N ALA A 548 -4.85 -23.69 2.03
CA ALA A 548 -3.54 -23.34 2.57
C ALA A 548 -3.58 -22.90 4.06
N VAL A 549 -4.76 -22.49 4.56
CA VAL A 549 -4.99 -22.03 5.94
C VAL A 549 -5.98 -22.92 6.71
N HIS A 550 -6.16 -24.18 6.31
CA HIS A 550 -7.11 -25.10 6.94
C HIS A 550 -6.77 -25.46 8.40
N ASP A 551 -5.56 -25.16 8.87
CA ASP A 551 -5.15 -25.33 10.27
C ASP A 551 -5.70 -24.23 11.19
N GLN A 552 -6.25 -23.13 10.63
CA GLN A 552 -6.86 -22.03 11.38
C GLN A 552 -8.27 -22.37 11.88
N VAL A 553 -8.36 -23.35 12.77
CA VAL A 553 -9.63 -23.93 13.28
C VAL A 553 -10.53 -22.92 13.99
N GLN A 554 -9.99 -21.81 14.49
CA GLN A 554 -10.76 -20.73 15.10
C GLN A 554 -11.80 -20.12 14.14
N PHE A 555 -11.59 -20.23 12.82
CA PHE A 555 -12.50 -19.71 11.82
C PHE A 555 -13.54 -20.72 11.30
N LEU A 556 -13.54 -21.96 11.81
CA LEU A 556 -14.43 -23.03 11.33
C LEU A 556 -15.91 -22.62 11.30
N SER A 557 -16.40 -21.97 12.36
CA SER A 557 -17.80 -21.52 12.46
C SER A 557 -18.17 -20.49 11.37
N GLN A 558 -17.22 -19.64 10.96
CA GLN A 558 -17.39 -18.65 9.92
C GLN A 558 -17.43 -19.33 8.54
N VAL A 559 -16.54 -20.29 8.28
CA VAL A 559 -16.56 -21.08 7.03
C VAL A 559 -17.89 -21.83 6.88
N GLU A 560 -18.40 -22.43 7.95
CA GLU A 560 -19.71 -23.11 7.92
C GLU A 560 -20.87 -22.13 7.65
N ARG A 561 -20.79 -20.90 8.18
CA ARG A 561 -21.77 -19.85 7.90
C ARG A 561 -21.72 -19.43 6.44
N ILE A 562 -20.52 -19.28 5.86
CA ILE A 562 -20.30 -18.98 4.45
C ILE A 562 -20.88 -20.11 3.58
N ARG A 563 -20.54 -21.37 3.87
CA ARG A 563 -21.11 -22.55 3.21
C ARG A 563 -22.63 -22.52 3.15
N ARG A 564 -23.30 -22.30 4.29
CA ARG A 564 -24.78 -22.23 4.35
C ARG A 564 -25.35 -21.12 3.48
N ARG A 565 -24.63 -20.00 3.31
CA ARG A 565 -25.06 -18.91 2.43
C ARG A 565 -24.84 -19.26 0.95
N ILE A 566 -23.68 -19.84 0.60
CA ILE A 566 -23.39 -20.34 -0.75
C ILE A 566 -24.47 -21.34 -1.19
N GLN A 567 -24.86 -22.25 -0.31
CA GLN A 567 -25.93 -23.23 -0.58
C GLN A 567 -27.26 -22.59 -0.97
N ARG A 568 -27.62 -21.44 -0.37
CA ARG A 568 -28.87 -20.72 -0.69
C ARG A 568 -28.79 -19.93 -1.99
N ASN A 569 -27.60 -19.44 -2.34
CA ASN A 569 -27.39 -18.59 -3.51
C ASN A 569 -27.17 -19.39 -4.81
N GLY A 570 -27.03 -20.71 -4.71
CA GLY A 570 -26.65 -21.60 -5.82
C GLY A 570 -25.13 -21.68 -5.98
N TYR A 571 -24.63 -22.85 -6.36
CA TYR A 571 -23.19 -23.13 -6.44
C TYR A 571 -22.88 -24.24 -7.46
N ARG A 572 -21.61 -24.38 -7.82
CA ARG A 572 -21.10 -25.51 -8.60
C ARG A 572 -20.81 -26.69 -7.68
N GLU A 573 -21.33 -27.87 -8.02
CA GLU A 573 -21.21 -29.05 -7.17
C GLU A 573 -19.74 -29.37 -6.81
N SER A 574 -18.82 -29.24 -7.77
CA SER A 574 -17.38 -29.42 -7.54
C SER A 574 -16.80 -28.45 -6.50
N TYR A 575 -17.22 -27.19 -6.54
CA TYR A 575 -16.79 -26.15 -5.59
C TYR A 575 -17.23 -26.52 -4.16
N MET A 576 -18.47 -26.98 -4.00
CA MET A 576 -19.00 -27.33 -2.68
C MET A 576 -18.40 -28.64 -2.16
N GLN A 577 -18.16 -29.63 -3.02
CA GLN A 577 -17.43 -30.83 -2.61
C GLN A 577 -16.04 -30.50 -2.08
N ARG A 578 -15.33 -29.57 -2.74
CA ARG A 578 -14.00 -29.12 -2.32
C ARG A 578 -14.05 -28.34 -1.00
N LEU A 579 -14.98 -27.40 -0.84
CA LEU A 579 -15.18 -26.68 0.42
C LEU A 579 -15.59 -27.61 1.58
N ASP A 580 -16.40 -28.64 1.31
CA ASP A 580 -16.72 -29.69 2.30
C ASP A 580 -15.48 -30.50 2.70
N GLY A 581 -14.59 -30.81 1.75
CA GLY A 581 -13.31 -31.44 2.04
C GLY A 581 -12.42 -30.59 2.96
N ILE A 582 -12.36 -29.28 2.75
CA ILE A 582 -11.62 -28.34 3.62
C ILE A 582 -12.24 -28.33 5.04
N LEU A 583 -13.56 -28.22 5.15
CA LEU A 583 -14.26 -28.23 6.44
C LEU A 583 -14.04 -29.54 7.22
N GLN A 584 -14.00 -30.68 6.53
CA GLN A 584 -13.68 -31.97 7.16
C GLN A 584 -12.25 -31.98 7.72
N ARG A 585 -11.27 -31.42 6.99
CA ARG A 585 -9.89 -31.27 7.50
C ARG A 585 -9.83 -30.38 8.73
N MET A 586 -10.48 -29.21 8.69
CA MET A 586 -10.54 -28.30 9.85
C MET A 586 -11.14 -28.98 11.10
N ARG A 587 -12.24 -29.73 10.93
CA ARG A 587 -12.87 -30.49 12.04
C ARG A 587 -11.96 -31.57 12.58
N LYS A 588 -11.29 -32.33 11.70
CA LYS A 588 -10.34 -33.38 12.10
C LYS A 588 -9.18 -32.81 12.93
N ILE A 589 -8.67 -31.63 12.58
CA ILE A 589 -7.61 -30.95 13.36
C ILE A 589 -8.14 -30.55 14.74
N ARG A 590 -9.33 -29.95 14.78
CA ARG A 590 -9.98 -29.55 16.05
C ARG A 590 -10.18 -30.75 16.97
N ASP A 591 -10.79 -31.82 16.45
CA ASP A 591 -11.12 -33.00 17.24
C ASP A 591 -9.86 -33.82 17.62
N GLY A 592 -8.79 -33.77 16.80
CA GLY A 592 -7.50 -34.42 17.10
C GLY A 592 -6.64 -33.68 18.12
N SER A 593 -6.86 -32.36 18.32
CA SER A 593 -6.16 -31.60 19.37
C SER A 593 -6.64 -31.93 20.80
N ASP A 594 -7.82 -32.55 20.91
CA ASP A 594 -8.43 -32.98 22.17
C ASP A 594 -8.12 -34.45 22.52
N GLU A 595 -7.29 -35.17 21.73
CA GLU A 595 -6.90 -36.53 22.11
C GLU A 595 -6.04 -36.44 23.39
N PRO A 596 -6.52 -36.97 24.54
CA PRO A 596 -5.76 -36.88 25.78
C PRO A 596 -4.46 -37.64 25.53
N ARG A 597 -3.32 -36.93 25.61
CA ARG A 597 -1.98 -37.51 25.68
C ARG A 597 -2.05 -38.66 26.68
N GLN A 598 -2.25 -39.88 26.17
CA GLN A 598 -2.34 -41.06 27.00
C GLN A 598 -1.00 -41.14 27.70
N SER A 599 -1.07 -40.96 29.00
CA SER A 599 0.05 -41.06 29.91
C SER A 599 0.76 -42.36 29.59
N GLY A 600 1.98 -42.24 29.07
CA GLY A 600 2.89 -43.35 28.94
C GLY A 600 3.12 -43.94 30.32
N ALA A 601 2.32 -44.95 30.66
CA ALA A 601 2.56 -45.88 31.74
C ALA A 601 3.85 -46.64 31.40
N GLY A 602 4.97 -46.12 31.89
CA GLY A 602 6.29 -46.67 31.59
C GLY A 602 7.40 -46.20 32.52
N HIS A 603 7.10 -45.72 33.74
CA HIS A 603 8.13 -45.56 34.77
C HIS A 603 8.01 -46.68 35.81
N ARG A 604 8.96 -47.61 35.72
CA ARG A 604 9.21 -48.66 36.70
C ARG A 604 9.34 -48.06 38.09
N SER A 605 8.67 -48.71 39.05
CA SER A 605 8.91 -48.56 40.48
C SER A 605 10.39 -48.77 40.80
N ILE A 606 11.05 -47.73 41.31
CA ILE A 606 12.14 -47.87 42.25
C ILE A 606 11.68 -47.19 43.53
N SER A 607 11.31 -48.03 44.48
CA SER A 607 11.10 -47.71 45.88
C SER A 607 12.39 -47.16 46.50
N VAL A 608 12.37 -45.92 46.97
CA VAL A 608 13.30 -45.43 47.99
C VAL A 608 12.50 -44.70 49.06
N ALA A 609 12.72 -45.14 50.29
CA ALA A 609 12.05 -44.74 51.49
C ALA A 609 12.40 -43.30 51.92
N GLY A 610 11.41 -42.65 52.54
CA GLY A 610 11.59 -41.88 53.77
C GLY A 610 12.23 -40.49 53.65
N SER A 611 11.42 -39.44 53.81
CA SER A 611 11.61 -38.46 54.89
C SER A 611 10.42 -37.49 54.97
N LYS A 612 9.65 -37.63 56.06
CA LYS A 612 8.66 -36.66 56.53
C LYS A 612 9.36 -35.37 56.95
N ARG A 613 8.86 -34.21 56.53
CA ARG A 613 9.03 -32.94 57.26
C ARG A 613 7.68 -32.23 57.36
N PRO A 614 7.30 -31.66 58.54
CA PRO A 614 5.95 -31.14 58.77
C PRO A 614 5.82 -29.67 58.36
N GLN A 615 4.63 -29.29 57.86
CA GLN A 615 4.15 -27.90 57.81
C GLN A 615 3.46 -27.51 59.14
N PRO A 616 3.51 -26.23 59.55
CA PRO A 616 2.75 -25.71 60.68
C PRO A 616 1.35 -25.20 60.26
N PRO A 617 0.41 -25.07 61.21
CA PRO A 617 -0.97 -24.67 60.93
C PRO A 617 -1.12 -23.15 60.82
N SER A 618 -1.87 -22.71 59.81
CA SER A 618 -2.38 -21.34 59.67
C SER A 618 -3.64 -21.18 60.51
N ALA A 619 -3.52 -20.40 61.60
CA ALA A 619 -4.62 -19.95 62.44
C ALA A 619 -5.24 -18.69 61.84
N GLY A 620 -6.57 -18.60 61.91
CA GLY A 620 -7.34 -17.45 61.46
C GLY A 620 -7.21 -16.23 62.36
N SER A 621 -7.63 -15.09 61.83
CA SER A 621 -8.10 -13.96 62.62
C SER A 621 -9.12 -13.16 61.83
N GLU A 622 -10.34 -13.15 62.37
CA GLU A 622 -11.35 -12.12 62.17
C GLU A 622 -10.74 -10.73 62.35
N GLN A 623 -11.11 -9.76 61.50
CA GLN A 623 -11.28 -8.39 61.97
C GLN A 623 -12.26 -7.59 61.10
N ARG A 624 -13.48 -7.58 61.63
CA ARG A 624 -14.51 -6.56 61.52
C ARG A 624 -13.92 -5.15 61.71
N SER A 625 -14.25 -4.22 60.81
CA SER A 625 -14.41 -2.80 61.13
C SER A 625 -15.30 -2.09 60.10
N LYS A 626 -16.53 -1.80 60.56
CA LYS A 626 -17.40 -0.73 60.07
C LYS A 626 -16.87 0.60 60.60
N ARG A 627 -16.90 1.70 59.83
CA ARG A 627 -17.51 3.01 60.21
C ARG A 627 -17.36 4.10 59.12
N PRO A 628 -18.03 5.28 59.22
CA PRO A 628 -19.09 5.64 58.27
C PRO A 628 -18.98 7.07 57.69
N ARG A 629 -20.07 7.46 57.00
CA ARG A 629 -20.47 8.78 56.47
C ARG A 629 -19.90 9.16 55.12
#